data_AF-A0A0W1A6D2-F1
#
_entry.id   AF-A0A0W1A6D2-F1
#
_cell.length_a   1.000
_cell.length_b   1.000
_cell.length_c   1.000
_cell.angle_alpha   90.00
_cell.angle_beta   90.00
_cell.angle_gamma   90.00
#
_symmetry.space_group_name_H-M   'P 1'
#
loop_
_entity.id
_entity.type
_entity.pdbx_description
1 polymer ?
#
loop_
_entity_poly.entity_id
_entity_poly.type
_entity_poly.pdbx_seq_one_letter_code
_entity_poly.pdbx_strand_id
1 'polypeptide(L)'
;MVSLTLTNCNSDGEDSQVAINLDTRMCLFSDNREMMLADFFKCSDFSHPLLSEPFTPSRDSVYHYEYSCVEELFYSAIFVYKTLLHTEHPHLCVFKINPSVNYAQQKIPDTLNISINEEHSATESITIPQLNRMISAFLKAPFNYSDDLIIDDTFTMVDLPSLVNGDALYFLHDSFDAFFKNPADLSRLELRYISPVVGFGVFCKQPIKQDDFIGIYAGVKHVRLPTFLSYAFKPDDDCLNMILDARYYGNITRFINHAPNPDANASSRSSVHLFANSKHWIHTVNGISFIVCKATRDIIPGEQLLVDYGPLYFHKSAPVTFKKYRKNRYCYGTMAIKKRMHLRVMAENGVLKAQRYLQLRMMLIILVISVLMGGLHLMSP
;
A
#
# COMPACT_ATOMS: atom_id res chain seq x y z
N MET A 1 -9.97 5.16 25.25
CA MET A 1 -11.42 5.37 25.34
C MET A 1 -11.94 5.54 23.92
N VAL A 2 -12.89 4.70 23.50
CA VAL A 2 -13.47 4.72 22.14
C VAL A 2 -14.91 5.18 22.25
N SER A 3 -15.28 6.21 21.47
CA SER A 3 -16.63 6.74 21.34
C SER A 3 -17.17 6.45 19.94
N LEU A 4 -18.35 5.86 19.85
CA LEU A 4 -19.02 5.49 18.61
C LEU A 4 -20.27 6.35 18.42
N THR A 5 -20.34 7.10 17.33
CA THR A 5 -21.51 7.94 17.02
C THR A 5 -22.41 7.22 16.03
N LEU A 6 -23.72 7.14 16.31
CA LEU A 6 -24.73 6.52 15.44
C LEU A 6 -25.84 7.51 15.12
N THR A 7 -26.26 7.60 13.87
CA THR A 7 -27.42 8.39 13.45
C THR A 7 -28.68 7.53 13.42
N ASN A 8 -29.80 8.04 13.92
CA ASN A 8 -31.06 7.32 13.92
C ASN A 8 -31.61 7.17 12.50
N CYS A 9 -31.83 5.94 12.05
CA CYS A 9 -32.46 5.63 10.77
C CYS A 9 -34.00 5.67 10.83
N ASN A 10 -34.58 5.80 12.02
CA ASN A 10 -36.03 6.00 12.19
C ASN A 10 -36.33 7.50 12.08
N SER A 11 -36.98 7.92 10.99
CA SER A 11 -37.32 9.33 10.74
C SER A 11 -38.31 9.91 11.75
N ASP A 12 -39.06 9.05 12.44
CA ASP A 12 -40.11 9.44 13.38
C ASP A 12 -39.62 9.44 14.84
N GLY A 13 -38.36 9.06 15.08
CA GLY A 13 -37.75 9.05 16.42
C GLY A 13 -37.40 10.45 16.91
N GLU A 14 -37.49 10.67 18.23
CA GLU A 14 -37.17 11.98 18.84
C GLU A 14 -35.66 12.26 18.84
N ASP A 15 -34.84 11.22 19.02
CA ASP A 15 -33.39 11.31 19.06
C ASP A 15 -32.79 11.10 17.67
N SER A 16 -32.14 12.13 17.10
CA SER A 16 -31.52 12.04 15.77
C SER A 16 -30.15 11.35 15.77
N GLN A 17 -29.43 11.40 16.89
CA GLN A 17 -28.06 10.87 17.00
C GLN A 17 -27.73 10.52 18.45
N VAL A 18 -26.89 9.50 18.63
CA VAL A 18 -26.35 9.09 19.93
C VAL A 18 -24.83 8.88 19.84
N ALA A 19 -24.09 9.29 20.86
CA ALA A 19 -22.68 8.97 21.05
C ALA A 19 -22.53 7.93 22.17
N ILE A 20 -21.94 6.78 21.86
CA ILE A 20 -21.80 5.64 22.75
C ILE A 20 -20.34 5.51 23.16
N ASN A 21 -20.05 5.73 24.44
CA ASN A 21 -18.75 5.42 25.01
C ASN A 21 -18.67 3.91 25.27
N LEU A 22 -17.91 3.21 24.43
CA LEU A 22 -17.84 1.75 24.48
C LEU A 22 -17.21 1.22 25.77
N ASP A 23 -16.36 1.99 26.44
CA ASP A 23 -15.67 1.56 27.67
C ASP A 23 -16.60 1.65 28.89
N THR A 24 -17.26 2.80 29.04
CA THR A 24 -18.18 3.07 30.16
C THR A 24 -19.60 2.54 29.91
N ARG A 25 -19.91 2.16 28.66
CA ARG A 25 -21.25 1.72 28.22
C ARG A 25 -22.31 2.82 28.37
N MET A 26 -21.89 4.09 28.37
CA MET A 26 -22.77 5.26 28.46
C MET A 26 -23.13 5.79 27.07
N CYS A 27 -24.41 6.06 26.85
CA CYS A 27 -24.95 6.73 25.69
C CYS A 27 -25.22 8.20 26.04
N LEU A 28 -24.75 9.11 25.19
CA LEU A 28 -24.96 10.55 25.29
C LEU A 28 -25.78 11.02 24.08
N PHE A 29 -26.91 11.65 24.36
CA PHE A 29 -27.83 12.16 23.34
C PHE A 29 -27.56 13.65 23.05
N SER A 30 -28.15 14.16 21.96
CA SER A 30 -27.96 15.55 21.51
C SER A 30 -28.48 16.60 22.52
N ASP A 31 -29.41 16.22 23.38
CA ASP A 31 -29.95 17.04 24.48
C ASP A 31 -29.11 16.97 25.77
N ASN A 32 -27.96 16.29 25.73
CA ASN A 32 -27.07 15.97 26.86
C ASN A 32 -27.64 14.99 27.88
N ARG A 33 -28.73 14.29 27.55
CA ARG A 33 -29.22 13.20 28.39
C ARG A 33 -28.27 12.03 28.30
N GLU A 34 -28.10 11.34 29.41
CA GLU A 34 -27.24 10.16 29.52
C GLU A 34 -28.08 8.91 29.81
N MET A 35 -27.73 7.79 29.18
CA MET A 35 -28.40 6.51 29.38
C MET A 35 -27.39 5.35 29.35
N MET A 36 -27.59 4.34 30.20
CA MET A 36 -26.83 3.09 30.07
C MET A 36 -27.18 2.40 28.75
N LEU A 37 -26.18 1.86 28.06
CA LEU A 37 -26.35 1.15 26.79
C LEU A 37 -27.36 -0.02 26.87
N ALA A 38 -27.43 -0.70 28.02
CA ALA A 38 -28.40 -1.76 28.25
C ALA A 38 -29.86 -1.27 28.24
N ASP A 39 -30.11 -0.03 28.66
CA ASP A 39 -31.44 0.59 28.60
C ASP A 39 -31.70 1.18 27.22
N PHE A 40 -30.66 1.70 26.56
CA PHE A 40 -30.75 2.19 25.19
C PHE A 40 -31.18 1.10 24.20
N PHE A 41 -30.70 -0.14 24.36
CA PHE A 41 -31.17 -1.27 23.54
C PHE A 41 -32.67 -1.59 23.68
N LYS A 42 -33.36 -1.04 24.68
CA LYS A 42 -34.81 -1.21 24.87
C LYS A 42 -35.61 -0.09 24.20
N CYS A 43 -34.97 0.99 23.77
CA CYS A 43 -35.59 2.09 23.04
C CYS A 43 -36.05 1.61 21.67
N SER A 44 -37.37 1.65 21.41
CA SER A 44 -37.96 1.23 20.13
C SER A 44 -37.92 2.31 19.05
N ASP A 45 -37.71 3.55 19.45
CA ASP A 45 -37.73 4.75 18.62
C ASP A 45 -36.38 5.06 17.96
N PHE A 46 -35.29 4.41 18.40
CA PHE A 46 -33.98 4.50 17.78
C PHE A 46 -33.64 3.23 16.98
N SER A 47 -33.25 3.40 15.72
CA SER A 47 -32.80 2.28 14.88
C SER A 47 -31.49 2.64 14.17
N HIS A 48 -30.57 1.69 14.11
CA HIS A 48 -29.35 1.79 13.30
C HIS A 48 -28.91 0.36 12.94
N PRO A 49 -28.45 0.09 11.70
CA PRO A 49 -28.09 -1.27 11.26
C PRO A 49 -27.15 -2.00 12.22
N LEU A 50 -26.13 -1.30 12.72
CA LEU A 50 -25.16 -1.85 13.68
C LEU A 50 -25.78 -2.41 14.96
N LEU A 51 -26.87 -1.81 15.47
CA LEU A 51 -27.55 -2.26 16.69
C LEU A 51 -28.35 -3.54 16.46
N SER A 52 -28.68 -3.83 15.20
CA SER A 52 -29.45 -5.01 14.78
C SER A 52 -28.59 -6.18 14.31
N GLU A 53 -27.27 -6.01 14.25
CA GLU A 53 -26.36 -7.05 13.79
C GLU A 53 -26.36 -8.27 14.72
N PRO A 54 -26.37 -9.50 14.18
CA PRO A 54 -26.30 -10.69 15.00
C PRO A 54 -24.95 -10.76 15.74
N PHE A 55 -25.03 -11.09 17.02
CA PHE A 55 -23.88 -11.23 17.92
C PHE A 55 -23.79 -12.67 18.47
N THR A 56 -22.57 -13.19 18.55
CA THR A 56 -22.27 -14.47 19.21
C THR A 56 -21.26 -14.22 20.32
N PRO A 57 -21.58 -14.50 21.59
CA PRO A 57 -20.66 -14.27 22.69
C PRO A 57 -19.48 -15.24 22.64
N SER A 58 -18.30 -14.75 23.01
CA SER A 58 -17.11 -15.57 23.22
C SER A 58 -16.88 -15.87 24.71
N ARG A 59 -16.36 -17.05 25.04
CA ARG A 59 -16.09 -17.47 26.43
C ARG A 59 -14.78 -16.89 26.98
N ASP A 60 -13.81 -16.63 26.12
CA ASP A 60 -12.46 -16.20 26.48
C ASP A 60 -12.15 -14.75 26.07
N SER A 61 -13.18 -14.01 25.62
CA SER A 61 -13.07 -12.67 25.05
C SER A 61 -12.21 -12.60 23.78
N VAL A 62 -11.89 -13.73 23.15
CA VAL A 62 -11.23 -13.79 21.85
C VAL A 62 -12.28 -13.94 20.77
N TYR A 63 -12.26 -13.01 19.81
CA TYR A 63 -13.20 -12.94 18.70
C TYR A 63 -12.42 -13.07 17.40
N HIS A 64 -12.64 -14.19 16.72
CA HIS A 64 -11.94 -14.53 15.48
C HIS A 64 -12.89 -14.34 14.29
N TYR A 65 -12.49 -13.49 13.34
CA TYR A 65 -13.17 -13.28 12.08
C TYR A 65 -12.29 -13.71 10.91
N GLU A 66 -12.79 -14.65 10.11
CA GLU A 66 -12.15 -15.07 8.87
C GLU A 66 -12.97 -14.58 7.68
N TYR A 67 -12.30 -14.08 6.64
CA TYR A 67 -12.92 -13.63 5.41
C TYR A 67 -12.39 -14.40 4.20
N SER A 68 -13.25 -14.66 3.23
CA SER A 68 -12.98 -15.48 2.05
C SER A 68 -12.95 -14.65 0.75
N CYS A 69 -13.36 -13.38 0.81
CA CYS A 69 -13.30 -12.44 -0.30
C CYS A 69 -13.11 -11.00 0.20
N VAL A 70 -12.93 -10.06 -0.72
CA VAL A 70 -12.69 -8.65 -0.41
C VAL A 70 -13.93 -7.99 0.23
N GLU A 71 -15.14 -8.38 -0.17
CA GLU A 71 -16.39 -7.88 0.40
C GLU A 71 -16.51 -8.26 1.88
N GLU A 72 -16.15 -9.51 2.23
CA GLU A 72 -16.09 -9.98 3.61
C GLU A 72 -14.95 -9.27 4.40
N LEU A 73 -13.80 -8.99 3.77
CA LEU A 73 -12.75 -8.19 4.40
C LEU A 73 -13.30 -6.83 4.86
N PHE A 74 -14.11 -6.16 4.03
CA PHE A 74 -14.71 -4.87 4.39
C PHE A 74 -15.71 -4.97 5.54
N TYR A 75 -16.36 -6.13 5.75
CA TYR A 75 -17.24 -6.36 6.88
C TYR A 75 -16.50 -6.48 8.24
N SER A 76 -15.16 -6.59 8.23
CA SER A 76 -14.35 -6.70 9.45
C SER A 76 -14.58 -5.59 10.48
N ALA A 77 -14.77 -4.33 10.04
CA ALA A 77 -15.04 -3.23 10.97
C ALA A 77 -16.41 -3.36 11.65
N ILE A 78 -17.44 -3.72 10.87
CA ILE A 78 -18.78 -4.01 11.40
C ILE A 78 -18.69 -5.10 12.47
N PHE A 79 -17.97 -6.19 12.19
CA PHE A 79 -17.74 -7.28 13.13
C PHE A 79 -17.13 -6.82 14.46
N VAL A 80 -16.12 -5.95 14.42
CA VAL A 80 -15.48 -5.41 15.62
C VAL A 80 -16.46 -4.55 16.43
N TYR A 81 -17.09 -3.57 15.79
CA TYR A 81 -17.93 -2.60 16.50
C TYR A 81 -19.24 -3.20 17.03
N LYS A 82 -19.87 -4.13 16.29
CA LYS A 82 -21.03 -4.86 16.82
C LYS A 82 -20.64 -5.67 18.06
N THR A 83 -19.48 -6.34 18.04
CA THR A 83 -19.00 -7.13 19.19
C THR A 83 -18.81 -6.25 20.42
N LEU A 84 -18.19 -5.07 20.26
CA LEU A 84 -17.99 -4.12 21.35
C LEU A 84 -19.29 -3.55 21.93
N LEU A 85 -20.33 -3.40 21.10
CA LEU A 85 -21.65 -2.97 21.56
C LEU A 85 -22.39 -4.04 22.38
N HIS A 86 -22.18 -5.32 22.09
CA HIS A 86 -22.91 -6.40 22.78
C HIS A 86 -22.16 -7.03 23.97
N THR A 87 -20.84 -6.93 24.04
CA THR A 87 -20.05 -7.48 25.15
C THR A 87 -20.17 -6.64 26.45
N GLU A 88 -20.15 -7.30 27.60
CA GLU A 88 -20.15 -6.65 28.92
C GLU A 88 -18.78 -6.03 29.28
N HIS A 89 -17.69 -6.61 28.77
CA HIS A 89 -16.31 -6.22 29.10
C HIS A 89 -15.49 -5.93 27.83
N PRO A 90 -15.75 -4.81 27.13
CA PRO A 90 -15.14 -4.52 25.84
C PRO A 90 -13.61 -4.34 25.90
N HIS A 91 -13.07 -3.86 27.02
CA HIS A 91 -11.62 -3.71 27.21
C HIS A 91 -10.86 -5.05 27.29
N LEU A 92 -11.54 -6.17 27.53
CA LEU A 92 -10.94 -7.52 27.53
C LEU A 92 -10.95 -8.18 26.15
N CYS A 93 -11.64 -7.57 25.16
CA CYS A 93 -11.81 -8.17 23.85
C CYS A 93 -10.51 -8.16 23.06
N VAL A 94 -10.16 -9.33 22.53
CA VAL A 94 -9.07 -9.53 21.58
C VAL A 94 -9.67 -9.91 20.24
N PHE A 95 -9.40 -9.13 19.21
CA PHE A 95 -9.87 -9.37 17.85
C PHE A 95 -8.74 -9.99 17.04
N LYS A 96 -9.03 -11.12 16.38
CA LYS A 96 -8.16 -11.73 15.39
C LYS A 96 -8.87 -11.71 14.04
N ILE A 97 -8.26 -11.10 13.04
CA ILE A 97 -8.82 -10.98 11.70
C ILE A 97 -7.78 -11.48 10.70
N ASN A 98 -8.12 -12.51 9.93
CA ASN A 98 -7.23 -13.09 8.93
C ASN A 98 -8.00 -13.64 7.71
N PRO A 99 -7.36 -13.83 6.55
CA PRO A 99 -7.97 -14.55 5.45
C PRO A 99 -8.32 -15.99 5.87
N SER A 100 -9.43 -16.51 5.38
CA SER A 100 -9.79 -17.92 5.50
C SER A 100 -8.96 -18.78 4.54
N VAL A 101 -9.02 -20.10 4.72
CA VAL A 101 -8.43 -21.06 3.75
C VAL A 101 -9.05 -20.97 2.36
N ASN A 102 -10.25 -20.40 2.25
CA ASN A 102 -10.98 -20.22 0.99
C ASN A 102 -10.73 -18.84 0.35
N TYR A 103 -9.91 -17.98 0.97
CA TYR A 103 -9.58 -16.68 0.40
C TYR A 103 -8.87 -16.86 -0.94
N ALA A 104 -9.61 -16.60 -2.02
CA ALA A 104 -9.09 -16.68 -3.37
C ALA A 104 -8.23 -15.45 -3.63
N GLN A 105 -6.91 -15.63 -3.48
CA GLN A 105 -5.95 -14.61 -3.91
C GLN A 105 -6.23 -14.23 -5.34
N GLN A 106 -6.18 -12.93 -5.61
CA GLN A 106 -6.40 -12.46 -6.96
C GLN A 106 -5.40 -13.07 -7.93
N LYS A 107 -5.86 -13.33 -9.15
CA LYS A 107 -5.04 -13.98 -10.15
C LYS A 107 -3.89 -13.04 -10.53
N ILE A 108 -2.73 -13.32 -9.95
CA ILE A 108 -1.51 -12.59 -10.25
C ILE A 108 -1.10 -12.93 -11.69
N PRO A 109 -0.78 -11.93 -12.53
CA PRO A 109 -0.23 -12.19 -13.85
C PRO A 109 1.08 -12.97 -13.77
N ASP A 110 1.33 -13.86 -14.73
CA ASP A 110 2.50 -14.75 -14.68
C ASP A 110 3.83 -13.99 -14.80
N THR A 111 3.81 -12.84 -15.49
CA THR A 111 5.01 -12.09 -15.84
C THR A 111 4.84 -10.58 -15.75
N LEU A 112 5.96 -9.89 -15.58
CA LEU A 112 6.07 -8.43 -15.53
C LEU A 112 7.21 -7.96 -16.42
N ASN A 113 6.96 -6.90 -17.20
CA ASN A 113 7.97 -6.29 -18.06
C ASN A 113 9.02 -5.55 -17.22
N ILE A 114 10.30 -5.78 -17.51
CA ILE A 114 11.41 -5.18 -16.77
C ILE A 114 12.52 -4.65 -17.69
N SER A 115 13.14 -3.54 -17.29
CA SER A 115 14.36 -3.00 -17.88
C SER A 115 15.42 -2.75 -16.82
N ILE A 116 16.68 -3.09 -17.11
CA ILE A 116 17.83 -2.74 -16.26
C ILE A 116 18.33 -1.29 -16.50
N ASN A 117 17.66 -0.54 -17.38
CA ASN A 117 17.99 0.83 -17.75
C ASN A 117 16.73 1.72 -17.71
N GLU A 118 16.78 2.80 -16.93
CA GLU A 118 15.68 3.77 -16.79
C GLU A 118 15.26 4.44 -18.11
N GLU A 119 16.20 4.66 -19.02
CA GLU A 119 15.97 5.41 -20.26
C GLU A 119 15.32 4.54 -21.36
N HIS A 120 15.36 3.22 -21.21
CA HIS A 120 14.94 2.29 -22.27
C HIS A 120 13.75 1.46 -21.81
N SER A 121 12.74 1.37 -22.68
CA SER A 121 11.58 0.51 -22.46
C SER A 121 11.98 -0.94 -22.25
N ALA A 122 11.17 -1.65 -21.48
CA ALA A 122 11.38 -3.07 -21.24
C ALA A 122 11.21 -3.83 -22.57
N THR A 123 12.15 -4.74 -22.83
CA THR A 123 12.09 -5.67 -23.97
C THR A 123 12.19 -7.11 -23.50
N GLU A 124 12.15 -7.32 -22.19
CA GLU A 124 12.18 -8.62 -21.53
C GLU A 124 11.17 -8.58 -20.38
N SER A 125 10.70 -9.76 -20.00
CA SER A 125 9.80 -9.96 -18.87
C SER A 125 10.42 -10.95 -17.89
N ILE A 126 10.07 -10.82 -16.62
CA ILE A 126 10.39 -11.78 -15.57
C ILE A 126 9.10 -12.36 -15.02
N THR A 127 9.17 -13.57 -14.48
CA THR A 127 8.04 -14.16 -13.76
C THR A 127 7.87 -13.52 -12.39
N ILE A 128 6.68 -13.57 -11.82
CA ILE A 128 6.46 -13.08 -10.45
C ILE A 128 7.34 -13.79 -9.41
N PRO A 129 7.56 -15.11 -9.46
CA PRO A 129 8.53 -15.77 -8.59
C PRO A 129 9.96 -15.22 -8.73
N GLN A 130 10.39 -14.83 -9.94
CA GLN A 130 11.68 -14.17 -10.15
C GLN A 130 11.72 -12.78 -9.51
N LEU A 131 10.65 -11.99 -9.67
CA LEU A 131 10.49 -10.69 -9.01
C LEU A 131 10.56 -10.85 -7.49
N ASN A 132 9.82 -11.80 -6.92
CA ASN A 132 9.77 -12.04 -5.48
C ASN A 132 11.15 -12.32 -4.90
N ARG A 133 11.91 -13.25 -5.50
CA ARG A 133 13.27 -13.55 -5.06
C ARG A 133 14.22 -12.35 -5.22
N MET A 134 14.11 -11.61 -6.32
CA MET A 134 14.93 -10.43 -6.57
C MET A 134 14.70 -9.33 -5.51
N ILE A 135 13.44 -8.98 -5.25
CA ILE A 135 13.08 -7.96 -4.25
C ILE A 135 13.43 -8.46 -2.85
N SER A 136 13.21 -9.75 -2.55
CA SER A 136 13.58 -10.35 -1.27
C SER A 136 15.07 -10.22 -0.99
N ALA A 137 15.91 -10.45 -2.00
CA ALA A 137 17.36 -10.28 -1.89
C ALA A 137 17.77 -8.82 -1.64
N PHE A 138 17.05 -7.85 -2.22
CA PHE A 138 17.29 -6.42 -1.94
C PHE A 138 16.85 -6.00 -0.54
N LEU A 139 15.71 -6.50 -0.07
CA LEU A 139 15.18 -6.20 1.26
C LEU A 139 15.87 -6.99 2.37
N LYS A 140 16.56 -8.10 2.02
CA LYS A 140 17.06 -9.12 2.96
C LYS A 140 15.96 -9.70 3.84
N ALA A 141 14.77 -9.83 3.26
CA ALA A 141 13.57 -10.35 3.91
C ALA A 141 12.62 -10.90 2.82
N PRO A 142 11.72 -11.85 3.13
CA PRO A 142 10.75 -12.34 2.16
C PRO A 142 9.88 -11.21 1.62
N PHE A 143 9.70 -11.18 0.31
CA PHE A 143 8.76 -10.32 -0.39
C PHE A 143 7.84 -11.16 -1.26
N ASN A 144 6.55 -10.86 -1.21
CA ASN A 144 5.52 -11.48 -2.02
C ASN A 144 4.79 -10.40 -2.83
N TYR A 145 4.89 -10.48 -4.16
CA TYR A 145 4.00 -9.71 -5.02
C TYR A 145 2.56 -10.16 -4.80
N SER A 146 1.66 -9.21 -4.64
CA SER A 146 0.23 -9.48 -4.61
C SER A 146 -0.56 -8.20 -4.84
N ASP A 147 -1.68 -8.33 -5.54
CA ASP A 147 -2.68 -7.30 -5.74
C ASP A 147 -3.75 -7.26 -4.64
N ASP A 148 -3.67 -8.15 -3.65
CA ASP A 148 -4.63 -8.24 -2.57
C ASP A 148 -4.46 -7.11 -1.54
N LEU A 149 -5.60 -6.66 -1.01
CA LEU A 149 -5.68 -5.99 0.27
C LEU A 149 -5.90 -7.05 1.34
N ILE A 150 -5.04 -7.13 2.35
CA ILE A 150 -5.12 -8.16 3.38
C ILE A 150 -5.20 -7.51 4.75
N ILE A 151 -6.06 -8.01 5.62
CA ILE A 151 -5.96 -7.85 7.07
C ILE A 151 -5.55 -9.20 7.65
N ASP A 152 -4.37 -9.25 8.27
CA ASP A 152 -3.89 -10.41 9.04
C ASP A 152 -3.23 -9.88 10.31
N ASP A 153 -4.05 -9.63 11.33
CA ASP A 153 -3.62 -8.98 12.57
C ASP A 153 -4.42 -9.42 13.78
N THR A 154 -3.86 -9.17 14.96
CA THR A 154 -4.50 -9.36 16.26
C THR A 154 -4.36 -8.10 17.11
N PHE A 155 -5.48 -7.55 17.53
CA PHE A 155 -5.54 -6.25 18.20
C PHE A 155 -6.65 -6.20 19.25
N THR A 156 -6.71 -5.10 19.98
CA THR A 156 -7.64 -4.88 21.08
C THR A 156 -8.32 -3.52 20.95
N MET A 157 -9.25 -3.22 21.85
CA MET A 157 -9.94 -1.93 21.89
C MET A 157 -8.99 -0.73 22.03
N VAL A 158 -7.80 -0.89 22.65
CA VAL A 158 -6.86 0.22 22.81
C VAL A 158 -6.18 0.64 21.50
N ASP A 159 -6.23 -0.22 20.48
CA ASP A 159 -5.63 0.02 19.17
C ASP A 159 -6.58 0.78 18.22
N LEU A 160 -7.88 0.85 18.55
CA LEU A 160 -8.92 1.48 17.74
C LEU A 160 -8.89 3.02 17.83
N PRO A 161 -9.50 3.74 16.84
CA PRO A 161 -9.67 5.18 16.92
C PRO A 161 -10.47 5.59 18.17
N SER A 162 -10.15 6.74 18.76
CA SER A 162 -10.88 7.24 19.93
C SER A 162 -12.30 7.73 19.60
N LEU A 163 -12.55 8.09 18.33
CA LEU A 163 -13.84 8.52 17.83
C LEU A 163 -14.12 7.80 16.52
N VAL A 164 -15.31 7.22 16.40
CA VAL A 164 -15.72 6.42 15.26
C VAL A 164 -17.12 6.87 14.84
N ASN A 165 -17.30 7.16 13.55
CA ASN A 165 -18.61 7.35 12.97
C ASN A 165 -19.18 5.99 12.55
N GLY A 166 -20.18 5.47 13.27
CA GLY A 166 -20.79 4.18 12.97
C GLY A 166 -21.58 4.16 11.67
N ASP A 167 -22.03 5.32 11.18
CA ASP A 167 -22.70 5.41 9.87
C ASP A 167 -21.74 5.03 8.73
N ALA A 168 -20.43 5.33 8.89
CA ALA A 168 -19.41 4.99 7.91
C ALA A 168 -19.21 3.48 7.74
N LEU A 169 -19.67 2.67 8.70
CA LEU A 169 -19.62 1.21 8.64
C LEU A 169 -20.64 0.63 7.64
N TYR A 170 -21.63 1.41 7.20
CA TYR A 170 -22.67 0.97 6.26
C TYR A 170 -22.75 1.86 5.02
N PHE A 171 -21.67 2.58 4.71
CA PHE A 171 -21.65 3.48 3.57
C PHE A 171 -21.70 2.67 2.26
N LEU A 172 -22.85 2.73 1.59
CA LEU A 172 -23.07 2.15 0.26
C LEU A 172 -22.34 3.01 -0.78
N HIS A 173 -21.30 2.46 -1.39
CA HIS A 173 -20.70 3.05 -2.57
C HIS A 173 -21.07 2.24 -3.83
N ASP A 174 -21.34 2.95 -4.92
CA ASP A 174 -21.37 2.37 -6.27
C ASP A 174 -20.08 1.54 -6.52
N SER A 175 -20.27 0.38 -7.14
CA SER A 175 -19.33 -0.74 -7.34
C SER A 175 -17.82 -0.45 -7.17
N PHE A 176 -17.29 -0.59 -5.95
CA PHE A 176 -15.84 -0.67 -5.73
C PHE A 176 -15.24 -1.95 -6.32
N ASP A 177 -16.07 -2.96 -6.61
CA ASP A 177 -15.72 -4.21 -7.28
C ASP A 177 -14.87 -3.99 -8.53
N ALA A 178 -15.11 -2.90 -9.26
CA ALA A 178 -14.37 -2.60 -10.49
C ALA A 178 -12.87 -2.44 -10.22
N PHE A 179 -12.49 -1.83 -9.09
CA PHE A 179 -11.09 -1.66 -8.71
C PHE A 179 -10.44 -3.00 -8.36
N PHE A 180 -11.16 -3.87 -7.64
CA PHE A 180 -10.60 -5.15 -7.21
C PHE A 180 -10.66 -6.23 -8.30
N LYS A 181 -11.56 -6.12 -9.28
CA LYS A 181 -11.57 -7.01 -10.46
C LYS A 181 -10.33 -6.82 -11.35
N ASN A 182 -9.81 -5.59 -11.43
CA ASN A 182 -8.59 -5.27 -12.16
C ASN A 182 -7.73 -4.28 -11.34
N PRO A 183 -6.91 -4.78 -10.42
CA PRO A 183 -6.19 -3.97 -9.43
C PRO A 183 -5.09 -3.14 -10.03
N ALA A 184 -4.55 -3.56 -11.18
CA ALA A 184 -3.59 -2.80 -11.97
C ALA A 184 -3.53 -3.40 -13.38
N ASP A 185 -3.56 -2.55 -14.41
CA ASP A 185 -3.35 -3.00 -15.78
C ASP A 185 -1.85 -3.10 -16.11
N LEU A 186 -1.26 -4.27 -15.84
CA LEU A 186 0.17 -4.50 -16.10
C LEU A 186 0.54 -4.50 -17.59
N SER A 187 -0.43 -4.55 -18.51
CA SER A 187 -0.15 -4.42 -19.94
C SER A 187 0.33 -3.00 -20.30
N ARG A 188 -0.12 -2.01 -19.52
CA ARG A 188 0.21 -0.58 -19.63
C ARG A 188 1.45 -0.19 -18.84
N LEU A 189 2.00 -1.08 -18.01
CA LEU A 189 3.06 -0.75 -17.05
C LEU A 189 4.30 -1.62 -17.22
N GLU A 190 5.45 -1.10 -16.80
CA GLU A 190 6.71 -1.84 -16.70
C GLU A 190 7.55 -1.31 -15.54
N LEU A 191 8.47 -2.16 -15.06
CA LEU A 191 9.49 -1.74 -14.11
C LEU A 191 10.77 -1.35 -14.84
N ARG A 192 11.39 -0.26 -14.43
CA ARG A 192 12.77 0.07 -14.85
C ARG A 192 13.65 0.31 -13.66
N TYR A 193 14.85 -0.25 -13.71
CA TYR A 193 15.88 -0.03 -12.70
C TYR A 193 16.52 1.35 -12.89
N ILE A 194 16.37 2.21 -11.88
CA ILE A 194 16.83 3.60 -11.87
C ILE A 194 18.26 3.65 -11.33
N SER A 195 18.44 3.29 -10.08
CA SER A 195 19.75 3.37 -9.42
C SER A 195 19.81 2.53 -8.16
N PRO A 196 21.01 2.33 -7.56
CA PRO A 196 21.11 1.66 -6.27
C PRO A 196 20.50 2.42 -5.09
N VAL A 197 20.16 3.71 -5.28
CA VAL A 197 19.55 4.55 -4.23
C VAL A 197 18.03 4.50 -4.31
N VAL A 198 17.49 4.60 -5.52
CA VAL A 198 16.03 4.62 -5.77
C VAL A 198 15.48 3.20 -5.92
N GLY A 199 16.26 2.29 -6.53
CA GLY A 199 15.78 0.95 -6.89
C GLY A 199 15.05 0.98 -8.23
N PHE A 200 13.81 0.48 -8.23
CA PHE A 200 12.94 0.45 -9.40
C PHE A 200 11.99 1.65 -9.41
N GLY A 201 11.53 2.01 -10.60
CA GLY A 201 10.35 2.86 -10.80
C GLY A 201 9.35 2.17 -11.72
N VAL A 202 8.09 2.60 -11.64
CA VAL A 202 7.04 2.20 -12.58
C VAL A 202 7.03 3.17 -13.76
N PHE A 203 7.00 2.63 -14.96
CA PHE A 203 6.96 3.40 -16.20
C PHE A 203 5.76 3.00 -17.04
N CYS A 204 5.28 3.98 -17.79
CA CYS A 204 4.13 3.89 -18.67
C CYS A 204 4.54 3.27 -20.01
N LYS A 205 3.88 2.21 -20.48
CA LYS A 205 4.11 1.59 -21.80
C LYS A 205 3.15 2.10 -22.86
N GLN A 206 1.94 2.44 -22.45
CA GLN A 206 0.85 2.92 -23.29
C GLN A 206 0.34 4.24 -22.72
N PRO A 207 -0.30 5.12 -23.50
CA PRO A 207 -0.86 6.36 -22.95
C PRO A 207 -1.81 6.11 -21.77
N ILE A 208 -1.72 6.94 -20.74
CA ILE A 208 -2.69 7.02 -19.63
C ILE A 208 -3.32 8.40 -19.67
N LYS A 209 -4.64 8.47 -19.76
CA LYS A 209 -5.35 9.75 -19.78
C LYS A 209 -5.46 10.31 -18.37
N GLN A 210 -5.63 11.61 -18.26
CA GLN A 210 -6.03 12.23 -17.00
C GLN A 210 -7.23 11.49 -16.38
N ASP A 211 -7.20 11.34 -15.05
CA ASP A 211 -8.21 10.66 -14.24
C ASP A 211 -8.35 9.14 -14.48
N ASP A 212 -7.60 8.56 -15.42
CA ASP A 212 -7.53 7.11 -15.59
C ASP A 212 -7.04 6.44 -14.30
N PHE A 213 -7.69 5.33 -13.96
CA PHE A 213 -7.23 4.40 -12.94
C PHE A 213 -5.91 3.76 -13.35
N ILE A 214 -4.92 3.80 -12.45
CA ILE A 214 -3.60 3.19 -12.62
C ILE A 214 -3.55 1.86 -11.86
N GLY A 215 -3.96 1.88 -10.59
CA GLY A 215 -4.00 0.67 -9.78
C GLY A 215 -4.32 0.93 -8.31
N ILE A 216 -4.65 -0.13 -7.57
CA ILE A 216 -4.75 -0.13 -6.11
C ILE A 216 -3.33 -0.17 -5.53
N TYR A 217 -3.09 0.56 -4.45
CA TYR A 217 -1.93 0.31 -3.59
C TYR A 217 -2.24 -0.88 -2.70
N ALA A 218 -1.73 -2.05 -3.07
CA ALA A 218 -1.96 -3.32 -2.38
C ALA A 218 -0.94 -3.54 -1.25
N GLY A 219 -1.31 -4.34 -0.26
CA GLY A 219 -0.47 -4.62 0.90
C GLY A 219 -1.25 -5.23 2.06
N VAL A 220 -0.60 -5.30 3.22
CA VAL A 220 -1.23 -5.81 4.44
C VAL A 220 -1.54 -4.67 5.40
N LYS A 221 -2.73 -4.70 5.97
CA LYS A 221 -3.24 -3.77 6.96
C LYS A 221 -2.95 -4.29 8.36
N HIS A 222 -2.40 -3.43 9.20
CA HIS A 222 -2.09 -3.71 10.60
C HIS A 222 -2.37 -2.50 11.48
N VAL A 223 -2.75 -2.70 12.74
CA VAL A 223 -2.94 -1.58 13.69
C VAL A 223 -1.61 -1.02 14.17
N ARG A 224 -0.58 -1.86 14.22
CA ARG A 224 0.75 -1.49 14.72
C ARG A 224 1.54 -0.75 13.66
N LEU A 225 2.14 0.37 14.07
CA LEU A 225 3.03 1.13 13.20
C LEU A 225 4.23 0.26 12.79
N PRO A 226 4.49 0.07 11.48
CA PRO A 226 5.62 -0.72 11.05
C PRO A 226 6.93 0.01 11.39
N THR A 227 7.98 -0.76 11.63
CA THR A 227 9.33 -0.22 11.95
C THR A 227 9.86 0.69 10.84
N PHE A 228 9.40 0.49 9.61
CA PHE A 228 9.81 1.26 8.44
C PHE A 228 8.59 1.79 7.69
N LEU A 229 8.45 3.10 7.66
CA LEU A 229 7.30 3.77 7.05
C LEU A 229 7.41 3.97 5.53
N SER A 230 8.48 3.47 4.90
CA SER A 230 8.78 3.76 3.49
C SER A 230 7.75 3.23 2.49
N TYR A 231 6.88 2.31 2.92
CA TYR A 231 5.82 1.69 2.13
C TYR A 231 4.47 1.69 2.87
N ALA A 232 4.36 2.54 3.91
CA ALA A 232 3.20 2.58 4.78
C ALA A 232 2.28 3.75 4.43
N PHE A 233 0.99 3.48 4.30
CA PHE A 233 -0.08 4.46 4.23
C PHE A 233 -0.94 4.36 5.48
N LYS A 234 -1.09 5.47 6.20
CA LYS A 234 -2.02 5.60 7.32
C LYS A 234 -3.17 6.54 6.91
N PRO A 235 -4.33 6.02 6.55
CA PRO A 235 -5.55 6.82 6.41
C PRO A 235 -5.99 7.35 7.77
N ASP A 236 -6.49 8.59 7.81
CA ASP A 236 -6.99 9.19 9.05
C ASP A 236 -8.37 8.65 9.43
N ASP A 237 -9.20 8.30 8.43
CA ASP A 237 -10.60 7.90 8.60
C ASP A 237 -10.81 6.37 8.58
N ASP A 238 -9.76 5.57 8.78
CA ASP A 238 -9.89 4.12 8.91
C ASP A 238 -10.48 3.76 10.28
N CYS A 239 -11.67 3.14 10.29
CA CYS A 239 -12.39 2.80 11.51
C CYS A 239 -11.66 1.75 12.35
N LEU A 240 -10.70 0.99 11.81
CA LEU A 240 -9.88 0.09 12.62
C LEU A 240 -8.49 0.69 12.93
N ASN A 241 -8.25 1.97 12.61
CA ASN A 241 -6.96 2.65 12.74
C ASN A 241 -5.82 1.88 12.06
N MET A 242 -6.14 1.14 10.99
CA MET A 242 -5.18 0.24 10.35
C MET A 242 -4.32 0.96 9.31
N ILE A 243 -3.03 0.66 9.36
CA ILE A 243 -1.99 1.12 8.45
C ILE A 243 -1.79 0.08 7.37
N LEU A 244 -1.85 0.49 6.11
CA LEU A 244 -1.55 -0.34 4.96
C LEU A 244 -0.04 -0.32 4.68
N ASP A 245 0.63 -1.46 4.78
CA ASP A 245 2.07 -1.60 4.53
C ASP A 245 2.33 -2.51 3.31
N ALA A 246 2.99 -1.95 2.30
CA ALA A 246 3.40 -2.67 1.10
C ALA A 246 4.85 -3.17 1.13
N ARG A 247 5.53 -3.14 2.27
CA ARG A 247 6.97 -3.44 2.37
C ARG A 247 7.31 -4.87 1.95
N TYR A 248 6.61 -5.85 2.52
CA TYR A 248 6.87 -7.28 2.29
C TYR A 248 5.80 -7.97 1.45
N TYR A 249 4.69 -7.29 1.21
CA TYR A 249 3.56 -7.81 0.46
C TYR A 249 2.98 -6.65 -0.33
N GLY A 250 2.84 -6.73 -1.66
CA GLY A 250 2.24 -5.64 -2.43
C GLY A 250 2.52 -5.74 -3.92
N ASN A 251 1.84 -4.91 -4.71
CA ASN A 251 1.83 -5.03 -6.17
C ASN A 251 2.79 -4.07 -6.87
N ILE A 252 2.49 -3.72 -8.13
CA ILE A 252 3.32 -2.81 -8.93
C ILE A 252 3.32 -1.37 -8.39
N THR A 253 2.24 -0.89 -7.78
CA THR A 253 2.12 0.53 -7.42
C THR A 253 3.03 0.92 -6.26
N ARG A 254 3.49 -0.04 -5.44
CA ARG A 254 4.52 0.17 -4.40
C ARG A 254 5.86 0.68 -4.95
N PHE A 255 6.11 0.50 -6.25
CA PHE A 255 7.34 0.93 -6.93
C PHE A 255 7.18 2.32 -7.60
N ILE A 256 6.00 2.96 -7.49
CA ILE A 256 5.81 4.34 -7.95
C ILE A 256 6.64 5.23 -7.03
N ASN A 257 7.53 6.04 -7.60
CA ASN A 257 8.45 6.86 -6.81
C ASN A 257 7.86 8.22 -6.46
N HIS A 258 8.49 8.86 -5.49
CA HIS A 258 8.15 10.23 -5.12
C HIS A 258 8.55 11.26 -6.19
N ALA A 259 7.66 12.22 -6.46
CA ALA A 259 8.02 13.54 -6.96
C ALA A 259 7.14 14.62 -6.33
N PRO A 260 7.61 15.87 -6.21
CA PRO A 260 6.79 16.95 -5.66
C PRO A 260 5.61 17.27 -6.59
N ASN A 261 4.51 17.75 -6.00
CA ASN A 261 3.43 18.34 -6.77
C ASN A 261 3.87 19.63 -7.49
N PRO A 262 3.30 19.93 -8.68
CA PRO A 262 3.65 21.14 -9.43
C PRO A 262 3.29 22.44 -8.70
N ASP A 263 2.26 22.41 -7.84
CA ASP A 263 1.77 23.58 -7.09
C ASP A 263 2.66 23.96 -5.88
N ALA A 264 3.60 23.09 -5.50
CA ALA A 264 4.52 23.33 -4.37
C ALA A 264 5.72 24.18 -4.83
N ASN A 265 5.53 25.49 -4.98
CA ASN A 265 6.60 26.50 -5.11
C ASN A 265 7.61 26.29 -6.28
N ALA A 266 7.19 25.68 -7.38
CA ALA A 266 8.06 25.51 -8.53
C ALA A 266 8.24 26.81 -9.33
N SER A 267 9.29 27.56 -9.01
CA SER A 267 9.92 28.48 -9.96
C SER A 267 10.12 27.79 -11.33
N SER A 268 9.79 28.50 -12.40
CA SER A 268 9.49 28.04 -13.79
C SER A 268 10.61 27.30 -14.57
N ARG A 269 11.56 26.62 -13.90
CA ARG A 269 12.74 26.01 -14.53
C ARG A 269 12.85 24.48 -14.40
N SER A 270 11.97 23.79 -13.67
CA SER A 270 11.94 22.32 -13.67
C SER A 270 11.02 21.76 -14.76
N SER A 271 11.48 20.72 -15.44
CA SER A 271 10.72 20.01 -16.46
C SER A 271 9.47 19.36 -15.88
N VAL A 272 8.31 19.53 -16.53
CA VAL A 272 7.01 19.00 -16.08
C VAL A 272 7.04 17.48 -15.82
N HIS A 273 7.87 16.75 -16.56
CA HIS A 273 8.13 15.30 -16.37
C HIS A 273 8.88 14.92 -15.08
N LEU A 274 9.19 15.88 -14.20
CA LEU A 274 9.84 15.65 -12.90
C LEU A 274 8.89 15.91 -11.71
N PHE A 275 7.63 16.24 -11.98
CA PHE A 275 6.59 16.38 -10.96
C PHE A 275 5.73 15.14 -10.89
N ALA A 276 4.99 15.02 -9.77
CA ALA A 276 3.95 14.03 -9.63
C ALA A 276 2.96 14.13 -10.81
N ASN A 277 2.72 13.00 -11.46
CA ASN A 277 1.75 12.83 -12.55
C ASN A 277 0.64 11.84 -12.19
N SER A 278 0.70 11.30 -10.98
CA SER A 278 -0.36 10.54 -10.35
C SER A 278 -0.57 11.02 -8.90
N LYS A 279 -1.72 10.65 -8.33
CA LYS A 279 -2.08 10.93 -6.94
C LYS A 279 -2.67 9.68 -6.30
N HIS A 280 -2.67 9.65 -4.97
CA HIS A 280 -3.37 8.65 -4.19
C HIS A 280 -4.71 9.22 -3.71
N TRP A 281 -5.78 8.46 -3.92
CA TRP A 281 -7.11 8.72 -3.41
C TRP A 281 -7.44 7.65 -2.38
N ILE A 282 -7.87 8.08 -1.21
CA ILE A 282 -8.33 7.20 -0.15
C ILE A 282 -9.81 6.95 -0.40
N HIS A 283 -10.17 5.68 -0.50
CA HIS A 283 -11.56 5.22 -0.56
C HIS A 283 -11.85 4.42 0.70
N THR A 284 -13.07 4.54 1.21
CA THR A 284 -13.50 3.84 2.42
C THR A 284 -14.75 3.06 2.11
N VAL A 285 -14.76 1.78 2.50
CA VAL A 285 -15.90 0.88 2.37
C VAL A 285 -16.11 0.22 3.72
N ASN A 286 -17.32 0.34 4.27
CA ASN A 286 -17.67 -0.13 5.61
C ASN A 286 -16.63 0.28 6.68
N GLY A 287 -16.18 1.53 6.63
CA GLY A 287 -15.19 2.09 7.56
C GLY A 287 -13.74 1.63 7.32
N ILE A 288 -13.46 0.69 6.42
CA ILE A 288 -12.09 0.29 6.10
C ILE A 288 -11.59 1.05 4.88
N SER A 289 -10.43 1.67 5.01
CA SER A 289 -9.83 2.48 3.96
C SER A 289 -8.85 1.68 3.08
N PHE A 290 -8.87 1.95 1.79
CA PHE A 290 -7.91 1.48 0.79
C PHE A 290 -7.49 2.61 -0.15
N ILE A 291 -6.41 2.40 -0.89
CA ILE A 291 -5.77 3.47 -1.67
C ILE A 291 -5.82 3.16 -3.16
N VAL A 292 -6.35 4.10 -3.94
CA VAL A 292 -6.38 4.05 -5.39
C VAL A 292 -5.40 5.07 -5.97
N CYS A 293 -4.62 4.65 -6.97
CA CYS A 293 -3.78 5.53 -7.76
C CYS A 293 -4.45 5.86 -9.09
N LYS A 294 -4.53 7.15 -9.43
CA LYS A 294 -5.01 7.66 -10.73
C LYS A 294 -4.06 8.69 -11.30
N ALA A 295 -4.13 8.91 -12.61
CA ALA A 295 -3.35 9.94 -13.27
C ALA A 295 -3.93 11.35 -13.00
N THR A 296 -3.08 12.34 -12.75
CA THR A 296 -3.50 13.75 -12.55
C THR A 296 -3.44 14.57 -13.83
N ARG A 297 -2.90 13.99 -14.91
CA ARG A 297 -2.84 14.52 -16.26
C ARG A 297 -2.59 13.37 -17.24
N ASP A 298 -2.62 13.66 -18.53
CA ASP A 298 -2.15 12.70 -19.53
C ASP A 298 -0.66 12.32 -19.29
N ILE A 299 -0.37 11.03 -19.39
CA ILE A 299 0.94 10.41 -19.22
C ILE A 299 1.28 9.67 -20.51
N ILE A 300 2.43 10.00 -21.09
CA ILE A 300 2.87 9.43 -22.36
C ILE A 300 3.71 8.16 -22.15
N PRO A 301 3.79 7.27 -23.16
CA PRO A 301 4.70 6.12 -23.12
C PRO A 301 6.14 6.52 -22.81
N GLY A 302 6.80 5.74 -21.97
CA GLY A 302 8.16 5.95 -21.49
C GLY A 302 8.29 6.90 -20.29
N GLU A 303 7.22 7.56 -19.87
CA GLU A 303 7.22 8.41 -18.68
C GLU A 303 7.17 7.57 -17.40
N GLN A 304 7.88 8.00 -16.36
CA GLN A 304 7.80 7.38 -15.03
C GLN A 304 6.50 7.83 -14.34
N LEU A 305 5.80 6.90 -13.69
CA LEU A 305 4.72 7.24 -12.77
C LEU A 305 5.33 7.76 -11.47
N LEU A 306 4.85 8.93 -11.05
CA LEU A 306 5.38 9.67 -9.93
C LEU A 306 4.25 10.25 -9.09
N VAL A 307 4.38 10.15 -7.77
CA VAL A 307 3.37 10.63 -6.82
C VAL A 307 4.00 11.46 -5.71
N ASP A 308 3.27 12.40 -5.14
CA ASP A 308 3.73 13.11 -3.95
C ASP A 308 3.48 12.24 -2.71
N TYR A 309 4.55 11.87 -1.99
CA TYR A 309 4.44 11.07 -0.75
C TYR A 309 3.99 11.93 0.44
N GLY A 310 3.96 13.25 0.27
CA GLY A 310 3.57 14.18 1.29
C GLY A 310 4.66 14.49 2.32
N PRO A 311 4.46 15.56 3.11
CA PRO A 311 5.46 16.07 4.03
C PRO A 311 5.78 15.12 5.18
N LEU A 312 4.82 14.32 5.64
CA LEU A 312 5.01 13.35 6.73
C LEU A 312 6.09 12.31 6.40
N TYR A 313 6.18 11.89 5.13
CA TYR A 313 7.22 10.96 4.70
C TYR A 313 8.63 11.57 4.86
N PHE A 314 8.78 12.85 4.53
CA PHE A 314 10.08 13.55 4.50
C PHE A 314 10.45 14.26 5.80
N HIS A 315 9.70 14.08 6.89
CA HIS A 315 9.96 14.77 8.17
C HIS A 315 11.38 14.57 8.71
N LYS A 316 12.04 13.45 8.37
CA LYS A 316 13.41 13.09 8.79
C LYS A 316 14.47 13.16 7.68
N SER A 317 14.09 13.46 6.44
CA SER A 317 15.03 13.42 5.30
C SER A 317 14.59 14.29 4.15
N ALA A 318 15.54 14.94 3.48
CA ALA A 318 15.25 15.68 2.25
C ALA A 318 14.80 14.74 1.11
N PRO A 319 13.81 15.14 0.31
CA PRO A 319 13.34 14.34 -0.83
C PRO A 319 14.43 14.18 -1.89
N VAL A 320 14.53 12.98 -2.46
CA VAL A 320 15.35 12.75 -3.65
C VAL A 320 14.63 13.37 -4.84
N THR A 321 15.26 14.35 -5.48
CA THR A 321 14.71 15.01 -6.68
C THR A 321 15.29 14.40 -7.94
N PHE A 322 14.42 13.99 -8.87
CA PHE A 322 14.84 13.61 -10.22
C PHE A 322 15.34 14.87 -10.95
N LYS A 323 16.52 14.82 -11.56
CA LYS A 323 17.12 15.97 -12.28
C LYS A 323 17.33 15.60 -13.74
N LYS A 324 16.85 16.45 -14.65
CA LYS A 324 16.88 16.22 -16.12
C LYS A 324 18.28 15.94 -16.70
N TYR A 325 19.35 16.50 -16.12
CA TYR A 325 20.69 16.47 -16.75
C TYR A 325 21.89 16.38 -15.80
N ARG A 326 21.71 16.02 -14.53
CA ARG A 326 22.87 15.84 -13.63
C ARG A 326 23.05 14.38 -13.30
N LYS A 327 24.12 13.78 -13.86
CA LYS A 327 24.83 12.67 -13.18
C LYS A 327 25.13 13.17 -11.78
N ASN A 328 24.37 12.70 -10.79
CA ASN A 328 24.64 13.05 -9.41
C ASN A 328 26.10 12.71 -9.13
N ARG A 329 26.87 13.69 -8.65
CA ARG A 329 28.28 13.50 -8.24
C ARG A 329 28.35 12.70 -6.94
N TYR A 330 27.62 11.59 -6.85
CA TYR A 330 27.86 10.60 -5.81
C TYR A 330 29.21 9.97 -6.06
N CYS A 331 29.88 9.57 -4.97
CA CYS A 331 31.17 8.90 -5.02
C CYS A 331 31.09 7.71 -5.98
N TYR A 332 31.62 7.87 -7.20
CA TYR A 332 31.38 6.96 -8.33
C TYR A 332 31.75 5.51 -7.99
N GLY A 333 32.74 5.31 -7.11
CA GLY A 333 33.17 4.00 -6.66
C GLY A 333 32.09 3.24 -5.89
N THR A 334 31.50 3.83 -4.85
CA THR A 334 30.53 3.13 -3.98
C THR A 334 29.23 2.82 -4.72
N MET A 335 28.74 3.74 -5.55
CA MET A 335 27.54 3.50 -6.36
C MET A 335 27.77 2.48 -7.47
N ALA A 336 28.94 2.46 -8.11
CA ALA A 336 29.28 1.42 -9.08
C ALA A 336 29.39 0.03 -8.43
N ILE A 337 29.87 -0.05 -7.18
CA ILE A 337 29.87 -1.30 -6.40
C ILE A 337 28.42 -1.75 -6.12
N LYS A 338 27.57 -0.89 -5.58
CA LYS A 338 26.17 -1.23 -5.30
C LYS A 338 25.40 -1.61 -6.57
N LYS A 339 25.59 -0.87 -7.67
CA LYS A 339 24.98 -1.20 -8.97
C LYS A 339 25.39 -2.59 -9.44
N ARG A 340 26.65 -2.96 -9.30
CA ARG A 340 27.11 -4.33 -9.61
C ARG A 340 26.45 -5.38 -8.73
N MET A 341 26.33 -5.12 -7.43
CA MET A 341 25.62 -6.05 -6.53
C MET A 341 24.16 -6.23 -6.98
N HIS A 342 23.47 -5.15 -7.33
CA HIS A 342 22.09 -5.24 -7.82
C HIS A 342 21.99 -6.01 -9.14
N LEU A 343 22.89 -5.76 -10.08
CA LEU A 343 22.94 -6.49 -11.35
C LEU A 343 23.24 -7.98 -11.15
N ARG A 344 24.03 -8.37 -10.13
CA ARG A 344 24.24 -9.78 -9.79
C ARG A 344 22.95 -10.43 -9.28
N VAL A 345 22.27 -9.78 -8.35
CA VAL A 345 20.96 -10.26 -7.85
C VAL A 345 19.95 -10.40 -9.00
N MET A 346 19.87 -9.40 -9.89
CA MET A 346 19.01 -9.47 -11.08
C MET A 346 19.39 -10.65 -11.99
N ALA A 347 20.68 -10.83 -12.24
CA ALA A 347 21.18 -11.91 -13.08
C ALA A 347 20.91 -13.31 -12.50
N GLU A 348 21.13 -13.49 -11.19
CA GLU A 348 20.83 -14.72 -10.44
C GLU A 348 19.33 -15.04 -10.44
N ASN A 349 18.48 -14.02 -10.58
CA ASN A 349 17.03 -14.15 -10.64
C ASN A 349 16.46 -14.10 -12.07
N GLY A 350 17.30 -14.33 -13.08
CA GLY A 350 16.84 -14.60 -14.45
C GLY A 350 16.65 -13.37 -15.34
N VAL A 351 17.12 -12.18 -14.93
CA VAL A 351 17.15 -11.00 -15.81
C VAL A 351 18.28 -11.13 -16.82
N LEU A 352 17.94 -11.49 -18.07
CA LEU A 352 18.91 -11.85 -19.11
C LEU A 352 19.85 -10.70 -19.47
N LYS A 353 19.34 -9.47 -19.57
CA LYS A 353 20.22 -8.31 -19.83
C LYS A 353 21.25 -8.10 -18.73
N ALA A 354 20.91 -8.36 -17.46
CA ALA A 354 21.85 -8.26 -16.35
C ALA A 354 22.94 -9.35 -16.45
N GLN A 355 22.56 -10.58 -16.79
CA GLN A 355 23.50 -11.68 -17.03
C GLN A 355 24.48 -11.35 -18.16
N ARG A 356 23.96 -10.93 -19.32
CA ARG A 356 24.77 -10.53 -20.48
C ARG A 356 25.74 -9.40 -20.15
N TYR A 357 25.27 -8.39 -19.43
CA TYR A 357 26.13 -7.27 -18.99
C TYR A 357 27.31 -7.77 -18.13
N LEU A 358 27.05 -8.65 -17.16
CA LEU A 358 28.09 -9.20 -16.30
C LEU A 358 29.06 -10.09 -17.07
N GLN A 359 28.57 -10.92 -17.99
CA GLN A 359 29.40 -11.77 -18.85
C GLN A 359 30.33 -10.97 -19.77
N LEU A 360 29.78 -10.00 -20.51
CA LEU A 360 30.56 -9.12 -21.39
C LEU A 360 31.65 -8.37 -20.60
N ARG A 361 31.32 -7.92 -19.39
CA ARG A 361 32.29 -7.28 -18.50
C ARG A 361 33.41 -8.24 -18.09
N MET A 362 33.09 -9.48 -17.74
CA MET A 362 34.11 -10.48 -17.40
C MET A 362 35.02 -10.77 -18.59
N MET A 363 34.46 -10.91 -19.79
CA MET A 363 35.25 -11.09 -21.02
C MET A 363 36.18 -9.91 -21.29
N LEU A 364 35.71 -8.67 -21.08
CA LEU A 364 36.54 -7.47 -21.21
C LEU A 364 37.70 -7.46 -20.19
N ILE A 365 37.44 -7.85 -18.93
CA ILE A 365 38.48 -7.93 -17.90
C ILE A 365 39.53 -8.96 -18.30
N ILE A 366 39.12 -10.14 -18.77
CA ILE A 366 40.04 -11.18 -19.24
C ILE A 366 40.87 -10.66 -20.42
N LEU A 367 40.24 -10.01 -21.41
CA LEU A 367 40.94 -9.43 -22.55
C LEU A 367 42.00 -8.40 -22.12
N VAL A 368 41.66 -7.49 -21.20
CA VAL A 368 42.61 -6.50 -20.68
C VAL A 368 43.77 -7.17 -19.96
N ILE A 369 43.51 -8.18 -19.13
CA ILE A 369 44.57 -8.95 -18.46
C ILE A 369 45.45 -9.65 -19.50
N SER A 370 44.88 -10.29 -20.52
CA SER A 370 45.64 -10.95 -21.58
C SER A 370 46.54 -9.97 -22.36
N VAL A 371 46.03 -8.78 -22.69
CA VAL A 371 46.81 -7.73 -23.37
C VAL A 371 47.94 -7.23 -22.48
N LEU A 372 47.69 -7.01 -21.19
CA LEU A 372 48.72 -6.58 -20.23
C LEU A 372 49.81 -7.66 -20.05
N MET A 373 49.42 -8.93 -19.92
CA MET A 373 50.35 -10.05 -19.81
C MET A 373 51.18 -10.23 -21.09
N GLY A 374 50.55 -10.10 -22.27
CA GLY A 374 51.25 -10.14 -23.56
C GLY A 374 52.23 -8.98 -23.71
N GLY A 375 51.84 -7.77 -23.31
CA GLY A 375 52.73 -6.60 -23.30
C GLY A 375 53.91 -6.75 -22.35
N LEU A 376 53.69 -7.27 -21.14
CA LEU A 376 54.76 -7.56 -20.18
C LEU A 376 55.73 -8.61 -20.69
N HIS A 377 55.25 -9.64 -21.39
CA HIS A 377 56.12 -10.67 -21.97
C HIS A 377 57.02 -10.11 -23.08
N LEU A 378 56.49 -9.22 -23.93
CA LEU A 378 57.28 -8.53 -24.97
C LEU A 378 58.30 -7.53 -24.42
N MET A 379 58.12 -7.04 -23.19
CA MET A 379 59.05 -6.13 -22.53
C MET A 379 60.07 -6.84 -21.62
N SER A 380 59.96 -8.17 -21.44
CA SER A 380 60.96 -8.95 -20.73
C SER A 380 62.14 -9.21 -21.67
N PRO A 381 63.36 -8.73 -21.34
CA PRO A 381 64.55 -8.87 -22.18
C PRO A 381 65.04 -10.31 -22.30
#